data_AF-A0A3D4Z438-F1
#
_entry.id   AF-A0A3D4Z438-F1
#
_cell.length_a   1.000
_cell.length_b   1.000
_cell.length_c   1.000
_cell.angle_alpha   90.00
_cell.angle_beta   90.00
_cell.angle_gamma   90.00
#
_symmetry.space_group_name_H-M   'P 1'
#
loop_
_entity.id
_entity.type
_entity.pdbx_description
1 polymer ?
#
loop_
_entity_poly.entity_id
_entity_poly.type
_entity_poly.pdbx_seq_one_letter_code
_entity_poly.pdbx_strand_id
1 'polypeptide(L)'
;MTKVNIETEQEVAKSHGWNRLGSFPIEVRVPISAEERIELGIVQSKAIHKINELKSQKKVFNAEIKSQIEEQQEIMEHAANTTRIGTRAVEKVLPCFYDPQGNCRVFMDLETGEVVERKPAASEDNQMRIA
;
A
#
# COMPACT_ATOMS: atom_id res chain seq x y z
N MET A 1 11.21 52.67 -19.03
CA MET A 1 12.23 53.24 -18.12
C MET A 1 11.78 54.62 -17.72
N THR A 2 11.28 54.77 -16.49
CA THR A 2 10.94 56.08 -15.93
C THR A 2 12.22 56.88 -15.82
N LYS A 3 12.32 58.04 -16.49
CA LYS A 3 13.46 58.95 -16.36
C LYS A 3 13.43 59.51 -14.94
N VAL A 4 14.16 58.89 -14.01
CA VAL A 4 14.31 59.42 -12.65
C VAL A 4 15.16 60.69 -12.74
N ASN A 5 14.68 61.77 -12.11
CA ASN A 5 15.35 63.06 -12.16
C ASN A 5 16.64 63.01 -11.32
N ILE A 6 17.80 62.97 -12.00
CA ILE A 6 19.12 62.85 -11.38
C ILE A 6 19.40 64.01 -10.41
N GLU A 7 18.86 65.20 -10.70
CA GLU A 7 19.01 66.37 -9.83
C GLU A 7 18.37 66.12 -8.46
N THR A 8 17.18 65.51 -8.45
CA THR A 8 16.46 65.15 -7.22
C THR A 8 17.20 64.08 -6.41
N GLU A 9 17.77 63.06 -7.05
CA GLU A 9 18.59 62.05 -6.37
C GLU A 9 19.82 62.67 -5.70
N GLN A 10 20.47 63.64 -6.37
CA GLN A 10 21.65 64.32 -5.84
C GLN A 10 21.30 65.25 -4.67
N GLU A 11 20.17 65.94 -4.72
CA GLU A 11 19.69 66.78 -3.61
C GLU A 11 19.43 65.94 -2.35
N VAL A 12 18.75 64.80 -2.50
CA VAL A 12 18.51 63.85 -1.40
C VAL A 12 19.82 63.28 -0.87
N ALA A 13 20.76 62.91 -1.75
CA ALA A 13 22.07 62.44 -1.30
C ALA A 13 22.81 63.50 -0.49
N LYS A 14 22.83 64.76 -0.97
CA LYS A 14 23.43 65.90 -0.25
C LYS A 14 22.77 66.17 1.09
N SER A 15 21.44 66.12 1.20
CA SER A 15 20.74 66.38 2.47
C SER A 15 21.07 65.35 3.56
N HIS A 16 21.50 64.16 3.16
CA HIS A 16 21.94 63.10 4.08
C HIS A 16 23.47 62.94 4.17
N GLY A 17 24.25 63.80 3.51
CA GLY A 17 25.72 63.69 3.47
C GLY A 17 26.24 62.46 2.69
N TRP A 18 25.44 61.93 1.77
CA TRP A 18 25.75 60.75 0.95
C TRP A 18 26.19 61.15 -0.46
N ASN A 19 26.84 60.21 -1.16
CA ASN A 19 27.18 60.34 -2.59
C ASN A 19 26.30 59.43 -3.44
N ARG A 20 25.78 59.94 -4.55
CA ARG A 20 24.98 59.16 -5.50
C ARG A 20 25.86 58.20 -6.30
N LEU A 21 25.73 56.90 -6.05
CA LEU A 21 26.52 55.85 -6.71
C LEU A 21 25.89 55.29 -8.00
N GLY A 22 24.62 55.62 -8.28
CA GLY A 22 23.85 55.06 -9.39
C GLY A 22 22.71 54.16 -8.92
N SER A 23 22.05 53.46 -9.86
CA SER A 23 20.92 52.57 -9.56
C SER A 23 21.37 51.12 -9.70
N PHE A 24 21.11 50.31 -8.67
CA PHE A 24 21.42 48.89 -8.64
C PHE A 24 20.14 48.10 -8.39
N PRO A 25 19.94 46.93 -9.03
CA PRO A 25 18.82 46.06 -8.71
C PRO A 25 19.01 45.51 -7.29
N ILE A 26 18.04 45.79 -6.44
CA ILE A 26 17.99 45.26 -5.07
C ILE A 26 16.65 44.58 -4.86
N GLU A 27 16.64 43.54 -4.04
CA GLU A 27 15.40 42.95 -3.55
C GLU A 27 14.88 43.77 -2.38
N VAL A 28 13.66 44.28 -2.51
CA VAL A 28 12.99 45.05 -1.46
C VAL A 28 11.66 44.38 -1.14
N ARG A 29 11.40 44.21 0.15
CA ARG A 29 10.12 43.69 0.63
C ARG A 29 9.13 44.83 0.76
N VAL A 30 8.01 44.71 0.06
CA VAL A 30 6.90 45.65 0.14
C VAL A 30 5.69 45.00 0.83
N PRO A 31 4.84 45.76 1.54
CA PRO A 31 3.58 45.24 2.07
C PRO A 31 2.69 44.76 0.93
N ILE A 32 2.07 43.59 1.09
CA ILE A 32 1.07 43.07 0.16
C ILE A 32 -0.27 43.80 0.34
N SER A 33 -1.02 43.94 -0.75
CA SER A 33 -2.37 44.51 -0.75
C SER A 33 -3.40 43.57 -0.09
N ALA A 34 -4.61 44.08 0.16
CA ALA A 34 -5.71 43.27 0.66
C ALA A 34 -6.13 42.20 -0.35
N GLU A 35 -6.17 42.56 -1.63
CA GLU A 35 -6.50 41.66 -2.75
C GLU A 35 -5.45 40.55 -2.88
N GLU A 36 -4.16 40.91 -2.87
CA GLU A 36 -3.05 39.94 -2.91
C GLU A 36 -3.12 38.96 -1.73
N ARG A 37 -3.47 39.47 -0.53
CA ARG A 37 -3.64 38.63 0.65
C ARG A 37 -4.78 37.62 0.47
N ILE A 38 -5.90 38.02 -0.14
CA ILE A 38 -7.02 37.12 -0.43
C ILE A 38 -6.60 36.04 -1.42
N GLU A 39 -5.95 36.42 -2.52
CA GLU A 39 -5.47 35.48 -3.54
C GLU A 39 -4.49 34.46 -2.97
N LEU A 40 -3.52 34.92 -2.17
CA LEU A 40 -2.58 34.05 -1.46
C LEU A 40 -3.31 33.10 -0.50
N GLY A 41 -4.36 33.57 0.18
CA GLY A 41 -5.21 32.74 1.03
C GLY A 41 -5.91 31.62 0.25
N ILE A 42 -6.42 31.92 -0.96
CA ILE A 42 -7.02 30.91 -1.85
C ILE A 42 -5.98 29.88 -2.29
N VAL A 43 -4.79 30.33 -2.68
CA VAL A 43 -3.68 29.44 -3.08
C VAL A 43 -3.28 28.52 -1.92
N GLN A 44 -3.12 29.07 -0.71
CA GLN A 44 -2.80 28.29 0.49
C GLN A 44 -3.89 27.26 0.78
N SER A 45 -5.16 27.63 0.72
CA SER A 45 -6.28 26.72 0.95
C SER A 45 -6.27 25.56 -0.04
N LYS A 46 -6.13 25.85 -1.35
CA LYS A 46 -6.01 24.82 -2.40
C LYS A 46 -4.82 23.88 -2.16
N ALA A 47 -3.67 24.43 -1.76
CA ALA A 47 -2.49 23.64 -1.45
C ALA A 47 -2.72 22.70 -0.26
N ILE A 48 -3.36 23.18 0.82
CA ILE A 48 -3.71 22.37 1.99
C ILE A 48 -4.66 21.23 1.61
N HIS A 49 -5.70 21.52 0.82
CA HIS A 49 -6.60 20.49 0.32
C HIS A 49 -5.85 19.43 -0.48
N LYS A 50 -4.95 19.82 -1.38
CA LYS A 50 -4.16 18.86 -2.16
C LYS A 50 -3.21 18.04 -1.29
N ILE A 51 -2.59 18.64 -0.28
CA ILE A 51 -1.74 17.91 0.68
C ILE A 51 -2.55 16.83 1.40
N ASN A 52 -3.77 17.13 1.82
CA ASN A 52 -4.63 16.17 2.52
C ASN A 52 -5.09 15.03 1.60
N GLU A 53 -5.42 15.33 0.34
CA GLU A 53 -5.72 14.34 -0.68
C GLU A 53 -4.53 13.37 -0.88
N LEU A 54 -3.32 13.91 -1.06
CA LEU A 54 -2.10 13.11 -1.22
C LEU A 54 -1.79 12.26 0.02
N LYS A 55 -2.02 12.78 1.22
CA LYS A 55 -1.89 12.00 2.47
C LYS A 55 -2.86 10.83 2.52
N SER A 56 -4.10 11.03 2.06
CA SER A 56 -5.11 9.96 1.97
C SER A 56 -4.68 8.88 0.98
N GLN A 57 -4.24 9.27 -0.22
CA GLN A 57 -3.73 8.34 -1.24
C GLN A 57 -2.53 7.53 -0.72
N LYS A 58 -1.58 8.17 -0.02
CA LYS A 58 -0.46 7.47 0.61
C LYS A 58 -0.91 6.45 1.65
N LYS A 59 -1.94 6.76 2.45
CA LYS A 59 -2.48 5.82 3.44
C LYS A 59 -3.07 4.59 2.78
N VAL A 60 -3.84 4.77 1.70
CA VAL A 60 -4.42 3.66 0.92
C VAL A 60 -3.32 2.80 0.31
N PHE A 61 -2.34 3.42 -0.35
CA PHE A 61 -1.21 2.71 -0.94
C PHE A 61 -0.42 1.90 0.10
N ASN A 62 -0.13 2.47 1.26
CA ASN A 62 0.57 1.75 2.33
C ASN A 62 -0.23 0.54 2.84
N ALA A 63 -1.57 0.64 2.90
CA ALA A 63 -2.42 -0.48 3.29
C ALA A 63 -2.40 -1.59 2.25
N GLU A 64 -2.44 -1.25 0.96
CA GLU A 64 -2.34 -2.19 -0.15
C GLU A 64 -1.01 -2.94 -0.13
N ILE A 65 0.11 -2.23 0.02
CA ILE A 65 1.44 -2.85 0.13
C ILE A 65 1.53 -3.77 1.35
N LYS A 66 0.97 -3.37 2.50
CA LYS A 66 0.95 -4.22 3.69
C LYS A 66 0.18 -5.52 3.44
N SER A 67 -0.97 -5.44 2.79
CA SER A 67 -1.78 -6.61 2.42
C SER A 67 -1.00 -7.56 1.51
N GLN A 68 -0.28 -7.04 0.52
CA GLN A 68 0.54 -7.87 -0.37
C GLN A 68 1.69 -8.54 0.37
N ILE A 69 2.35 -7.84 1.30
CA ILE A 69 3.41 -8.42 2.13
C ILE A 69 2.86 -9.57 2.99
N GLU A 70 1.70 -9.39 3.61
CA GLU A 70 1.05 -10.41 4.43
C GLU A 70 0.70 -11.67 3.60
N GLU A 71 0.17 -11.48 2.38
CA GLU A 71 -0.09 -12.58 1.45
C GLU A 71 1.19 -13.35 1.08
N GLN A 72 2.29 -12.64 0.79
CA GLN A 72 3.56 -13.30 0.48
C GLN A 72 4.16 -14.02 1.69
N GLN A 73 3.93 -13.51 2.91
CA GLN A 73 4.34 -14.19 4.15
C GLN A 73 3.57 -15.51 4.33
N GLU A 74 2.25 -15.52 4.11
CA GLU A 74 1.44 -16.73 4.20
C GLU A 74 1.88 -17.78 3.18
N ILE A 75 2.13 -17.36 1.93
CA ILE A 75 2.67 -18.25 0.89
C ILE A 75 4.02 -18.85 1.32
N MET A 76 4.92 -18.01 1.83
CA MET A 76 6.24 -18.43 2.31
C MET A 76 6.13 -19.44 3.46
N GLU A 77 5.27 -19.18 4.44
CA GLU A 77 5.04 -20.07 5.58
C GLU A 77 4.46 -21.42 5.14
N HIS A 78 3.48 -21.41 4.23
CA HIS A 78 2.92 -22.64 3.66
C HIS A 78 3.98 -23.46 2.92
N ALA A 79 4.80 -22.79 2.10
CA ALA A 79 5.89 -23.43 1.37
C ALA A 79 6.97 -24.00 2.32
N ALA A 80 7.34 -23.25 3.36
CA ALA A 80 8.29 -23.69 4.37
C ALA A 80 7.76 -24.91 5.14
N ASN A 81 6.48 -24.91 5.53
CA ASN A 81 5.87 -26.05 6.21
C ASN A 81 5.81 -27.29 5.30
N THR A 82 5.42 -27.13 4.04
CA THR A 82 5.42 -28.22 3.05
C THR A 82 6.83 -28.80 2.86
N THR A 83 7.85 -27.94 2.77
CA THR A 83 9.25 -28.35 2.66
C THR A 83 9.72 -29.09 3.91
N ARG A 84 9.38 -28.58 5.11
CA ARG A 84 9.76 -29.17 6.39
C ARG A 84 9.16 -30.57 6.59
N ILE A 85 7.90 -30.75 6.22
CA ILE A 85 7.21 -32.05 6.36
C ILE A 85 7.63 -33.01 5.24
N GLY A 86 8.09 -32.50 4.08
CA GLY A 86 8.52 -33.31 2.94
C GLY A 86 7.36 -33.91 2.14
N THR A 87 6.11 -33.56 2.49
CA THR A 87 4.89 -34.04 1.82
C THR A 87 3.95 -32.85 1.58
N ARG A 88 3.23 -32.86 0.45
CA ARG A 88 2.17 -31.88 0.14
C ARG A 88 0.81 -32.54 0.15
N ALA A 89 -0.22 -31.82 0.58
CA ALA A 89 -1.60 -32.26 0.40
C ALA A 89 -1.94 -32.25 -1.10
N VAL A 90 -2.49 -33.36 -1.59
CA VAL A 90 -3.04 -33.46 -2.94
C VAL A 90 -4.43 -34.03 -2.79
N GLU A 91 -5.43 -33.35 -3.34
CA GLU A 91 -6.76 -33.94 -3.46
C GLU A 91 -6.70 -35.05 -4.52
N LYS A 92 -6.92 -36.29 -4.07
CA LYS A 92 -7.08 -37.46 -4.92
C LYS A 92 -8.47 -38.05 -4.70
N VAL A 93 -9.17 -38.36 -5.79
CA VAL A 93 -10.37 -39.19 -5.73
C VAL A 93 -9.91 -40.64 -5.67
N LEU A 94 -9.96 -41.22 -4.48
CA LEU A 94 -9.61 -42.62 -4.25
C LEU A 94 -10.87 -43.47 -4.11
N PRO A 95 -10.88 -44.70 -4.66
CA PRO A 95 -11.94 -45.65 -4.35
C PRO A 95 -11.94 -45.96 -2.84
N CYS A 96 -13.16 -46.02 -2.30
CA CYS A 96 -13.43 -46.26 -0.89
C CYS A 96 -14.13 -47.60 -0.74
N PHE A 97 -13.59 -48.46 0.12
CA PHE A 97 -14.12 -49.79 0.43
C PHE A 97 -14.60 -49.84 1.88
N TYR A 98 -15.55 -50.73 2.18
CA TYR A 98 -15.98 -50.99 3.55
C TYR A 98 -15.25 -52.22 4.09
N ASP A 99 -14.58 -52.08 5.24
CA ASP A 99 -13.98 -53.18 6.01
C ASP A 99 -14.91 -53.56 7.18
N PRO A 100 -15.62 -54.70 7.09
CA PRO A 100 -16.58 -55.13 8.13
C PRO A 100 -15.91 -55.54 9.44
N GLN A 101 -14.63 -55.95 9.42
CA GLN A 101 -13.94 -56.39 10.63
C GLN A 101 -13.51 -55.20 11.49
N GLY A 102 -13.05 -54.13 10.84
CA GLY A 102 -12.67 -52.87 11.50
C GLY A 102 -13.81 -51.86 11.62
N ASN A 103 -14.96 -52.11 11.00
CA ASN A 103 -16.07 -51.16 10.84
C ASN A 103 -15.59 -49.78 10.32
N CYS A 104 -14.81 -49.80 9.24
CA CYS A 104 -14.16 -48.61 8.72
C CYS A 104 -14.24 -48.52 7.19
N ARG A 105 -14.23 -47.29 6.68
CA ARG A 105 -13.96 -46.94 5.29
C ARG A 105 -12.46 -47.01 5.04
N VAL A 106 -12.07 -47.69 3.97
CA VAL A 106 -10.68 -47.88 3.55
C VAL A 106 -10.49 -47.19 2.19
N PHE A 107 -9.66 -46.16 2.16
CA PHE A 107 -9.29 -45.44 0.93
C PHE A 107 -7.98 -46.02 0.42
N MET A 108 -8.00 -46.53 -0.81
CA MET A 108 -6.88 -47.25 -1.40
C MET A 108 -6.45 -46.58 -2.71
N ASP A 109 -5.14 -46.47 -2.92
CA ASP A 109 -4.59 -46.12 -4.23
C ASP A 109 -4.47 -47.42 -5.04
N LEU A 110 -5.25 -47.54 -6.11
CA LEU A 110 -5.25 -48.75 -6.96
C LEU A 110 -4.01 -48.87 -7.83
N GLU A 111 -3.30 -47.76 -8.09
CA GLU A 111 -2.09 -47.78 -8.92
C GLU A 111 -0.91 -48.34 -8.13
N THR A 112 -0.81 -47.98 -6.84
CA THR A 112 0.27 -48.47 -5.96
C THR A 112 -0.11 -49.69 -5.14
N GLY A 113 -1.41 -49.96 -5.00
CA GLY A 113 -1.92 -51.04 -4.15
C GLY A 113 -1.86 -50.73 -2.65
N GLU A 114 -1.62 -49.47 -2.26
CA GLU A 114 -1.47 -49.08 -0.86
C GLU A 114 -2.76 -48.53 -0.25
N VAL A 115 -3.02 -48.87 1.01
CA VAL A 115 -4.06 -48.22 1.80
C VAL A 115 -3.56 -46.84 2.23
N VAL A 116 -4.18 -45.81 1.68
CA VAL A 116 -3.79 -44.41 1.92
C VAL A 116 -4.38 -43.90 3.24
N GLU A 117 -5.62 -44.28 3.56
CA GLU A 117 -6.30 -43.81 4.77
C GLU A 117 -7.39 -44.77 5.22
N ARG A 118 -7.64 -44.83 6.54
CA ARG A 118 -8.80 -45.52 7.13
C ARG A 118 -9.60 -44.53 7.97
N LYS A 119 -10.91 -44.45 7.75
CA LYS A 119 -11.84 -43.61 8.51
C LYS A 119 -12.96 -44.46 9.11
N PRO A 120 -13.56 -44.09 10.25
CA PRO A 120 -14.75 -44.78 10.77
C PRO A 120 -15.85 -44.85 9.72
N ALA A 121 -16.59 -45.96 9.67
CA ALA A 121 -17.75 -46.09 8.80
C ALA A 121 -18.83 -45.08 9.20
N ALA A 122 -19.46 -44.45 8.22
CA ALA A 122 -20.65 -43.65 8.44
C ALA A 122 -21.86 -44.56 8.67
N SER A 123 -22.90 -44.03 9.31
CA SER A 123 -24.15 -44.74 9.57
C SER A 123 -24.81 -45.34 8.33
N GLU A 124 -24.61 -44.71 7.17
CA GLU A 124 -25.15 -45.12 5.88
C GLU A 124 -24.41 -46.31 5.26
N ASP A 125 -23.14 -46.53 5.61
CA ASP A 125 -22.33 -47.64 5.05
C ASP A 125 -22.79 -49.00 5.57
N ASN A 126 -23.38 -49.02 6.77
CA ASN A 126 -23.95 -50.23 7.37
C ASN A 126 -25.16 -50.77 6.60
N GLN A 127 -25.73 -49.99 5.68
CA GLN A 127 -26.83 -50.41 4.80
C GLN A 127 -26.34 -51.10 3.52
N MET A 128 -25.05 -50.99 3.16
CA MET A 128 -24.45 -51.75 2.06
C MET A 128 -24.07 -53.19 2.45
N ARG A 129 -24.56 -53.68 3.60
CA ARG A 129 -24.60 -55.10 3.95
C ARG A 129 -25.56 -55.85 3.00
N ILE A 130 -25.21 -56.04 1.74
CA ILE A 130 -26.00 -56.94 0.87
C ILE A 130 -25.09 -57.83 0.02
N ALA A 131 -25.54 -59.10 0.00
CA ALA A 131 -25.16 -60.28 -0.79
C ALA A 131 -23.96 -61.08 -0.27
#